data_AF-A0A929Z4H7-F1
#
_entry.id   AF-A0A929Z4H7-F1
#
_cell.length_a   1.000
_cell.length_b   1.000
_cell.length_c   1.000
_cell.angle_alpha   90.00
_cell.angle_beta   90.00
_cell.angle_gamma   90.00
#
_symmetry.space_group_name_H-M   'P 1'
#
loop_
_entity.id
_entity.type
_entity.pdbx_description
1 polymer ?
#
loop_
_entity_poly.entity_id
_entity_poly.type
_entity_poly.pdbx_seq_one_letter_code
_entity_poly.pdbx_strand_id
1 'polypeptide(L)'
;MTDTHTLTSAFDSFMKVTSLFITEIATDSEQDNILFRIACDGSTIQPQDERTFREACISYGEEKPHIFYAPDPYIYYTPLFNARELRLESIDGEGKKHDLTPHTYIRFQSSRKFLESGYTNGGPTSLYSYKLSELSPVDAHWINEKFTLVVPTTQLRDAKRIIIYLITDNGTISTSSVYPLRKTNRAINFLDTHITLAG
;
A
#
# COMPACT_ATOMS: atom_id res chain seq x y z
N MET A 1 37.24 2.66 -1.29
CA MET A 1 35.82 2.95 -1.55
C MET A 1 35.06 1.78 -0.97
N THR A 2 34.21 2.01 0.02
CA THR A 2 33.37 0.95 0.60
C THR A 2 32.26 0.67 -0.40
N ASP A 3 32.34 -0.45 -1.10
CA ASP A 3 31.24 -0.95 -1.91
C ASP A 3 30.08 -1.28 -0.95
N THR A 4 29.16 -0.34 -0.77
CA THR A 4 27.95 -0.52 0.02
C THR A 4 27.02 -1.46 -0.73
N HIS A 5 27.19 -2.76 -0.48
CA HIS A 5 26.27 -3.77 -0.96
C HIS A 5 24.99 -3.75 -0.12
N THR A 6 23.85 -3.93 -0.78
CA THR A 6 22.53 -4.10 -0.20
C THR A 6 22.25 -5.58 0.01
N LEU A 7 21.73 -5.96 1.18
CA LEU A 7 21.16 -7.29 1.39
C LEU A 7 19.81 -7.38 0.67
N THR A 8 19.67 -8.36 -0.22
CA THR A 8 18.47 -8.57 -1.03
C THR A 8 17.95 -10.00 -0.88
N SER A 9 16.63 -10.15 -0.89
CA SER A 9 15.93 -11.43 -1.12
C SER A 9 14.71 -11.24 -2.03
N ALA A 10 13.50 -11.71 -1.66
CA ALA A 10 12.26 -11.31 -2.35
C ALA A 10 11.95 -9.82 -2.14
N PHE A 11 12.46 -9.26 -1.05
CA PHE A 11 12.40 -7.86 -0.68
C PHE A 11 13.81 -7.27 -0.71
N ASP A 12 13.95 -5.99 -1.03
CA ASP A 12 15.18 -5.25 -0.73
C ASP A 12 15.07 -4.50 0.60
N SER A 13 13.84 -4.17 1.00
CA SER A 13 13.57 -3.31 2.14
C SER A 13 12.10 -3.37 2.54
N PHE A 14 11.78 -2.73 3.67
CA PHE A 14 10.44 -2.63 4.21
C PHE A 14 10.09 -1.16 4.42
N MET A 15 8.87 -0.71 4.07
CA MET A 15 8.47 0.68 4.27
C MET A 15 7.79 0.86 5.61
N LYS A 16 8.42 1.58 6.54
CA LYS A 16 7.72 2.10 7.73
C LYS A 16 6.93 3.35 7.34
N VAL A 17 5.64 3.17 7.13
CA VAL A 17 4.71 4.22 6.72
C VAL A 17 4.57 5.26 7.84
N THR A 18 4.57 6.53 7.44
CA THR A 18 4.26 7.67 8.31
C THR A 18 3.08 8.48 7.80
N SER A 19 2.77 8.39 6.50
CA SER A 19 1.63 9.07 5.90
C SER A 19 1.08 8.30 4.69
N LEU A 20 -0.17 8.62 4.33
CA LEU A 20 -0.89 8.06 3.19
C LEU A 20 -1.42 9.20 2.32
N PHE A 21 -1.38 9.02 1.01
CA PHE A 21 -1.90 9.99 0.05
C PHE A 21 -2.82 9.32 -0.96
N ILE A 22 -4.00 9.90 -1.14
CA ILE A 22 -4.83 9.61 -2.33
C ILE A 22 -4.23 10.43 -3.46
N THR A 23 -3.48 9.77 -4.33
CA THR A 23 -2.79 10.42 -5.46
C THR A 23 -3.71 10.62 -6.65
N GLU A 24 -4.74 9.78 -6.78
CA GLU A 24 -5.71 9.88 -7.87
C GLU A 24 -7.05 9.24 -7.50
N ILE A 25 -8.14 9.78 -8.06
CA ILE A 25 -9.45 9.15 -8.09
C ILE A 25 -9.91 9.06 -9.54
N ALA A 26 -10.05 7.84 -10.04
CA ALA A 26 -10.42 7.56 -11.42
C ALA A 26 -11.66 6.67 -11.49
N THR A 27 -12.37 6.71 -12.62
CA THR A 27 -13.39 5.71 -12.95
C THR A 27 -12.71 4.55 -13.68
N ASP A 28 -13.00 3.32 -13.29
CA ASP A 28 -12.66 2.14 -14.08
C ASP A 28 -13.58 2.14 -15.31
N SER A 29 -13.05 2.21 -16.53
CA SER A 29 -13.89 2.38 -17.74
C SER A 29 -14.63 1.10 -18.14
N GLU A 30 -14.19 -0.05 -17.63
CA GLU A 30 -14.72 -1.36 -17.98
C GLU A 30 -15.69 -1.91 -16.92
N GLN A 31 -15.67 -1.33 -15.72
CA GLN A 31 -16.44 -1.79 -14.56
C GLN A 31 -17.00 -0.56 -13.85
N ASP A 32 -18.25 -0.61 -13.36
CA ASP A 32 -18.89 0.52 -12.67
C ASP A 32 -18.30 0.75 -11.25
N ASN A 33 -17.02 1.11 -11.23
CA ASN A 33 -16.14 1.19 -10.08
C ASN A 33 -15.35 2.50 -10.09
N ILE A 34 -15.02 2.97 -8.88
CA ILE A 34 -14.08 4.05 -8.63
C ILE A 34 -12.76 3.46 -8.13
N LEU A 35 -11.67 3.94 -8.69
CA LEU A 35 -10.30 3.61 -8.34
C LEU A 35 -9.70 4.75 -7.51
N PHE A 36 -9.28 4.46 -6.28
CA PHE A 36 -8.49 5.36 -5.45
C PHE A 36 -7.04 4.87 -5.48
N ARG A 37 -6.15 5.59 -6.18
CA ARG A 37 -4.72 5.27 -6.19
C ARG A 37 -4.07 5.87 -4.95
N ILE A 38 -3.34 5.03 -4.23
CA ILE A 38 -2.73 5.36 -2.95
C ILE A 38 -1.23 5.22 -3.06
N ALA A 39 -0.53 6.21 -2.51
CA ALA A 39 0.90 6.13 -2.22
C ALA A 39 1.12 6.30 -0.72
N CYS A 40 1.95 5.43 -0.17
CA CYS A 40 2.50 5.54 1.18
C CYS A 40 3.79 6.34 1.14
N ASP A 41 4.06 7.08 2.20
CA ASP A 41 5.34 7.75 2.42
C ASP A 41 5.87 7.45 3.82
N GLY A 42 7.19 7.51 3.97
CA GLY A 42 7.87 7.18 5.21
C GLY A 42 9.33 6.78 5.00
N SER A 43 9.85 6.02 5.96
CA SER A 43 11.24 5.59 5.94
C SER A 43 11.37 4.16 5.44
N THR A 44 12.29 3.94 4.52
CA THR A 44 12.72 2.60 4.13
C THR A 44 13.62 2.01 5.21
N ILE A 45 13.21 0.86 5.76
CA ILE A 45 13.99 0.06 6.69
C ILE A 45 14.72 -1.00 5.87
N GLN A 46 16.04 -0.97 5.94
CA GLN A 46 16.92 -1.96 5.33
C GLN A 46 17.90 -2.48 6.39
N PRO A 47 17.61 -3.66 6.99
CA PRO A 47 18.54 -4.30 7.90
C PRO A 47 19.91 -4.49 7.24
N GLN A 48 20.97 -4.09 7.94
CA GLN A 48 22.35 -4.14 7.42
C GLN A 48 23.05 -5.45 7.76
N ASP A 49 22.57 -6.18 8.77
CA ASP A 49 23.07 -7.50 9.12
C ASP A 49 22.17 -8.61 8.56
N GLU A 50 22.80 -9.69 8.07
CA GLU A 50 22.10 -10.80 7.42
C GLU A 50 21.07 -11.47 8.33
N ARG A 51 21.36 -11.57 9.63
CA ARG A 51 20.48 -12.25 10.59
C ARG A 51 19.16 -11.50 10.73
N THR A 52 19.20 -10.20 11.02
CA THR A 52 18.00 -9.38 11.18
C THR A 52 17.23 -9.28 9.87
N PHE A 53 17.92 -9.22 8.73
CA PHE A 53 17.28 -9.26 7.42
C PHE A 53 16.52 -10.57 7.19
N ARG A 54 17.14 -11.71 7.51
CA ARG A 54 16.51 -13.03 7.46
C ARG A 54 15.28 -13.13 8.33
N GLU A 55 15.37 -12.65 9.57
CA GLU A 55 14.26 -12.65 10.53
C GLU A 55 13.08 -11.81 10.01
N ALA A 56 13.37 -10.64 9.41
CA ALA A 56 12.36 -9.81 8.76
C ALA A 56 11.70 -10.53 7.58
N CYS A 57 12.47 -11.08 6.65
CA CYS A 57 11.95 -11.86 5.52
C CYS A 57 11.03 -13.02 5.99
N ILE A 58 11.43 -13.77 7.03
CA ILE A 58 10.62 -14.86 7.59
C ILE A 58 9.31 -14.35 8.19
N SER A 59 9.34 -13.23 8.93
CA SER A 59 8.12 -12.62 9.48
C SER A 59 7.15 -12.13 8.40
N TYR A 60 7.69 -11.86 7.22
CA TYR A 60 6.97 -11.57 5.98
C TYR A 60 6.78 -12.83 5.13
N GLY A 61 6.73 -14.03 5.72
CA GLY A 61 6.31 -15.26 5.06
C GLY A 61 7.33 -15.93 4.14
N GLU A 62 8.57 -15.44 4.04
CA GLU A 62 9.63 -16.20 3.37
C GLU A 62 10.12 -17.36 4.26
N GLU A 63 9.67 -18.59 4.01
CA GLU A 63 10.06 -19.75 4.84
C GLU A 63 11.57 -20.04 4.85
N LYS A 64 12.27 -19.72 3.75
CA LYS A 64 13.73 -19.90 3.59
C LYS A 64 14.32 -18.75 2.77
N PRO A 65 14.61 -17.59 3.40
CA PRO A 65 15.10 -16.43 2.67
C PRO A 65 16.43 -16.71 2.00
N HIS A 66 16.49 -16.53 0.69
CA HIS A 66 17.74 -16.57 -0.06
C HIS A 66 18.35 -15.17 -0.06
N ILE A 67 19.29 -14.94 0.85
CA ILE A 67 19.93 -13.63 1.05
C ILE A 67 21.22 -13.58 0.25
N PHE A 68 21.39 -12.51 -0.51
CA PHE A 68 22.63 -12.23 -1.23
C PHE A 68 22.91 -10.73 -1.21
N TYR A 69 24.15 -10.39 -1.52
CA TYR A 69 24.62 -9.02 -1.62
C TYR A 69 24.45 -8.55 -3.05
N ALA A 70 23.70 -7.47 -3.26
CA ALA A 70 23.54 -6.82 -4.55
C ALA A 70 24.14 -5.41 -4.50
N PRO A 71 24.86 -4.96 -5.55
CA PRO A 71 25.35 -3.59 -5.62
C PRO A 71 24.21 -2.58 -5.81
N ASP A 72 23.11 -3.00 -6.44
CA ASP A 72 21.90 -2.21 -6.66
C ASP A 72 20.66 -2.99 -6.14
N PRO A 73 19.74 -2.35 -5.39
CA PRO A 73 18.49 -2.98 -4.96
C PRO A 73 17.61 -3.34 -6.18
N TYR A 74 16.98 -4.52 -6.14
CA TYR A 74 16.00 -4.97 -7.14
C TYR A 74 14.65 -4.29 -6.94
N ILE A 75 14.57 -3.00 -7.30
CA ILE A 75 13.56 -1.94 -7.04
C ILE A 75 12.04 -2.23 -7.26
N TYR A 76 11.54 -3.46 -7.18
CA TYR A 76 10.18 -3.76 -7.63
C TYR A 76 9.16 -3.98 -6.52
N TYR A 77 9.57 -4.18 -5.26
CA TYR A 77 8.61 -4.47 -4.20
C TYR A 77 9.12 -4.12 -2.80
N THR A 78 8.45 -3.15 -2.18
CA THR A 78 8.72 -2.69 -0.80
C THR A 78 7.44 -2.85 0.03
N PRO A 79 7.28 -3.97 0.76
CA PRO A 79 6.09 -4.21 1.57
C PRO A 79 5.97 -3.21 2.73
N LEU A 80 4.74 -2.96 3.17
CA LEU A 80 4.47 -2.11 4.32
C LEU A 80 4.89 -2.79 5.64
N PHE A 81 5.69 -2.09 6.44
CA PHE A 81 6.16 -2.58 7.72
C PHE A 81 5.03 -2.61 8.76
N ASN A 82 4.79 -3.78 9.39
CA ASN A 82 3.76 -4.03 10.42
C ASN A 82 2.33 -3.62 10.05
N ALA A 83 1.96 -3.65 8.75
CA ALA A 83 0.60 -3.38 8.31
C ALA A 83 -0.36 -4.51 8.72
N ARG A 84 -1.40 -4.21 9.50
CA ARG A 84 -2.35 -5.21 10.02
C ARG A 84 -3.68 -5.21 9.30
N GLU A 85 -4.15 -4.04 8.94
CA GLU A 85 -5.49 -3.90 8.38
C GLU A 85 -5.57 -2.61 7.59
N LEU A 86 -6.37 -2.64 6.53
CA LEU A 86 -6.76 -1.46 5.80
C LEU A 86 -8.28 -1.33 5.86
N ARG A 87 -8.77 -0.15 6.24
CA ARG A 87 -10.20 0.17 6.28
C ARG A 87 -10.52 1.33 5.37
N LEU A 88 -11.73 1.30 4.83
CA LEU A 88 -12.27 2.37 4.03
C LEU A 88 -13.62 2.81 4.58
N GLU A 89 -13.79 4.10 4.83
CA GLU A 89 -15.06 4.71 5.22
C GLU A 89 -15.45 5.80 4.21
N SER A 90 -16.76 5.99 4.04
CA SER A 90 -17.30 7.24 3.50
C SER A 90 -18.04 8.03 4.56
N ILE A 91 -18.15 9.35 4.35
CA ILE A 91 -19.03 10.25 5.09
C ILE A 91 -19.99 10.87 4.07
N ASP A 92 -21.29 10.80 4.35
CA ASP A 92 -22.33 11.37 3.49
C ASP A 92 -22.57 12.88 3.74
N GLY A 93 -23.57 13.44 3.06
CA GLY A 93 -23.93 14.86 3.16
C GLY A 93 -24.50 15.27 4.52
N GLU A 94 -24.95 14.31 5.32
CA GLU A 94 -25.49 14.52 6.66
C GLU A 94 -24.42 14.31 7.74
N GLY A 95 -23.21 13.92 7.34
CA GLY A 95 -22.10 13.64 8.24
C GLY A 95 -22.09 12.22 8.81
N LYS A 96 -22.98 11.33 8.33
CA LYS A 96 -23.00 9.93 8.77
C LYS A 96 -21.92 9.13 8.07
N LYS A 97 -21.25 8.28 8.85
CA LYS A 97 -20.20 7.36 8.40
C LYS A 97 -20.79 6.06 7.88
N HIS A 98 -20.21 5.54 6.80
CA HIS A 98 -20.54 4.23 6.22
C HIS A 98 -19.26 3.44 5.97
N ASP A 99 -19.22 2.19 6.44
CA ASP A 99 -18.09 1.28 6.21
C ASP A 99 -18.14 0.74 4.77
N LEU A 100 -17.07 0.98 4.03
CA LEU A 100 -16.90 0.51 2.64
C LEU A 100 -15.99 -0.71 2.55
N THR A 101 -15.33 -1.10 3.64
CA THR A 101 -14.36 -2.22 3.69
C THR A 101 -14.95 -3.52 3.11
N PRO A 102 -16.20 -3.94 3.43
CA PRO A 102 -16.79 -5.16 2.88
C PRO A 102 -17.10 -5.12 1.37
N HIS A 103 -17.02 -3.95 0.74
CA HIS A 103 -17.34 -3.76 -0.67
C HIS A 103 -16.13 -3.33 -1.50
N THR A 104 -14.98 -3.18 -0.86
CA THR A 104 -13.76 -2.65 -1.49
C THR A 104 -12.84 -3.79 -1.89
N TYR A 105 -12.23 -3.69 -3.05
CA TYR A 105 -11.10 -4.53 -3.44
C TYR A 105 -9.80 -3.72 -3.35
N ILE A 106 -8.72 -4.37 -2.94
CA ILE A 106 -7.37 -3.82 -3.02
C ILE A 106 -6.65 -4.44 -4.21
N ARG A 107 -6.00 -3.59 -5.02
CA ARG A 107 -5.13 -3.98 -6.12
C ARG A 107 -3.72 -3.47 -5.89
N PHE A 108 -2.72 -4.33 -6.01
CA PHE A 108 -1.31 -3.95 -5.95
C PHE A 108 -0.47 -4.93 -6.75
N GLN A 109 0.69 -4.47 -7.21
CA GLN A 109 1.68 -5.34 -7.82
C GLN A 109 2.46 -6.05 -6.70
N SER A 110 2.52 -7.38 -6.80
CA SER A 110 3.37 -8.22 -5.96
C SER A 110 3.89 -9.40 -6.78
N SER A 111 4.99 -10.00 -6.34
CA SER A 111 5.60 -11.14 -7.00
C SER A 111 4.90 -12.42 -6.56
N ARG A 112 3.91 -12.90 -7.34
CA ARG A 112 3.08 -14.09 -7.03
C ARG A 112 3.79 -15.37 -6.75
N LYS A 113 4.98 -15.50 -7.30
CA LYS A 113 5.83 -16.63 -6.98
C LYS A 113 6.14 -16.73 -5.48
N PHE A 114 6.09 -15.67 -4.67
CA PHE A 114 6.39 -15.76 -3.24
C PHE A 114 5.21 -16.17 -2.34
N LEU A 115 3.96 -15.92 -2.75
CA LEU A 115 2.78 -16.31 -1.96
C LEU A 115 2.36 -17.78 -2.20
N GLU A 116 2.66 -18.33 -3.38
CA GLU A 116 2.11 -19.64 -3.81
C GLU A 116 3.16 -20.70 -4.14
N SER A 117 4.44 -20.34 -4.31
CA SER A 117 5.47 -21.31 -4.74
C SER A 117 6.77 -21.07 -4.00
N GLY A 118 7.18 -21.96 -3.09
CA GLY A 118 8.49 -21.91 -2.43
C GLY A 118 9.67 -21.85 -3.41
N TYR A 119 9.98 -20.63 -3.89
CA TYR A 119 11.01 -20.22 -4.83
C TYR A 119 11.08 -20.92 -6.20
N THR A 120 10.76 -20.17 -7.26
CA THR A 120 11.52 -20.24 -8.52
C THR A 120 11.67 -18.84 -9.14
N ASN A 121 12.84 -18.25 -9.04
CA ASN A 121 13.35 -17.05 -9.75
C ASN A 121 12.39 -16.20 -10.61
N GLY A 122 12.34 -14.90 -10.32
CA GLY A 122 12.18 -13.81 -11.29
C GLY A 122 10.97 -13.86 -12.22
N GLY A 123 9.77 -14.17 -11.71
CA GLY A 123 8.53 -14.01 -12.49
C GLY A 123 8.07 -12.54 -12.54
N PRO A 124 7.30 -12.13 -13.55
CA PRO A 124 6.75 -10.78 -13.63
C PRO A 124 5.87 -10.46 -12.42
N THR A 125 5.95 -9.22 -11.91
CA THR A 125 5.01 -8.69 -10.91
C THR A 125 3.59 -8.88 -11.44
N SER A 126 2.78 -9.64 -10.70
CA SER A 126 1.38 -9.85 -11.04
C SER A 126 0.53 -8.79 -10.36
N LEU A 127 -0.48 -8.27 -11.06
CA LEU A 127 -1.48 -7.41 -10.45
C LEU A 127 -2.44 -8.29 -9.64
N TYR A 128 -2.53 -8.03 -8.35
CA TYR A 128 -3.47 -8.70 -7.46
C TYR A 128 -4.75 -7.93 -7.31
N SER A 129 -5.82 -8.63 -6.96
CA SER A 129 -7.11 -8.05 -6.61
C SER A 129 -7.77 -8.91 -5.55
N TYR A 130 -7.81 -8.43 -4.30
CA TYR A 130 -8.45 -9.13 -3.18
C TYR A 130 -9.56 -8.29 -2.60
N LYS A 131 -10.61 -8.94 -2.09
CA LYS A 131 -11.62 -8.25 -1.31
C LYS A 131 -11.01 -7.83 0.03
N LEU A 132 -11.16 -6.56 0.40
CA LEU A 132 -10.48 -6.01 1.57
C LEU A 132 -10.90 -6.70 2.87
N SER A 133 -12.18 -7.10 2.97
CA SER A 133 -12.70 -7.87 4.10
C SER A 133 -12.15 -9.30 4.22
N GLU A 134 -11.47 -9.81 3.19
CA GLU A 134 -10.87 -11.14 3.17
C GLU A 134 -9.35 -11.09 3.41
N LEU A 135 -8.78 -9.89 3.50
CA LEU A 135 -7.36 -9.71 3.76
C LEU A 135 -7.05 -10.00 5.22
N SER A 136 -6.34 -11.11 5.49
CA SER A 136 -5.93 -11.41 6.86
C SER A 136 -4.84 -10.45 7.34
N PRO A 137 -4.62 -10.31 8.66
CA PRO A 137 -3.52 -9.49 9.17
C PRO A 137 -2.13 -9.96 8.73
N VAL A 138 -1.98 -11.24 8.40
CA VAL A 138 -0.74 -11.78 7.83
C VAL A 138 -0.60 -11.34 6.37
N ASP A 139 -1.70 -11.32 5.63
CA ASP A 139 -1.71 -10.91 4.21
C ASP A 139 -1.52 -9.39 4.05
N ALA A 140 -1.94 -8.60 5.04
CA ALA A 140 -1.80 -7.14 5.04
C ALA A 140 -0.34 -6.67 5.04
N HIS A 141 0.60 -7.49 5.54
CA HIS A 141 2.04 -7.23 5.43
C HIS A 141 2.52 -7.13 3.98
N TRP A 142 1.80 -7.75 3.03
CA TRP A 142 2.18 -7.78 1.61
C TRP A 142 1.62 -6.62 0.80
N ILE A 143 0.92 -5.69 1.43
CA ILE A 143 0.54 -4.46 0.74
C ILE A 143 1.83 -3.74 0.33
N ASN A 144 1.91 -3.34 -0.93
CA ASN A 144 3.05 -2.58 -1.46
C ASN A 144 2.91 -1.09 -1.08
N GLU A 145 4.00 -0.33 -1.09
CA GLU A 145 3.99 1.13 -0.87
C GLU A 145 3.03 1.90 -1.79
N LYS A 146 2.66 1.30 -2.93
CA LYS A 146 1.67 1.80 -3.88
C LYS A 146 0.62 0.74 -4.12
N PHE A 147 -0.63 1.11 -3.92
CA PHE A 147 -1.79 0.24 -4.15
C PHE A 147 -2.99 1.04 -4.63
N THR A 148 -4.02 0.35 -5.09
CA THR A 148 -5.27 0.93 -5.56
C THR A 148 -6.43 0.30 -4.81
N LEU A 149 -7.36 1.12 -4.31
CA LEU A 149 -8.64 0.65 -3.80
C LEU A 149 -9.70 0.79 -4.87
N VAL A 150 -10.49 -0.24 -5.06
CA VAL A 150 -11.53 -0.34 -6.07
C VAL A 150 -12.86 -0.48 -5.35
N VAL A 151 -13.74 0.50 -5.55
CA VAL A 151 -15.01 0.61 -4.84
C VAL A 151 -16.15 0.70 -5.85
N PRO A 152 -17.20 -0.13 -5.76
CA PRO A 152 -18.37 0.00 -6.62
C PRO A 152 -19.00 1.38 -6.49
N THR A 153 -19.34 2.02 -7.61
CA THR A 153 -19.95 3.37 -7.63
C THR A 153 -21.26 3.41 -6.84
N THR A 154 -22.00 2.30 -6.80
CA THR A 154 -23.25 2.16 -6.03
C THR A 154 -23.05 2.41 -4.54
N GLN A 155 -21.88 2.10 -3.98
CA GLN A 155 -21.54 2.34 -2.57
C GLN A 155 -21.13 3.79 -2.30
N LEU A 156 -20.91 4.59 -3.35
CA LEU A 156 -20.40 5.95 -3.28
C LEU A 156 -21.44 7.01 -3.64
N ARG A 157 -22.70 6.61 -3.92
CA ARG A 157 -23.77 7.50 -4.40
C ARG A 157 -23.94 8.76 -3.53
N ASP A 158 -23.92 8.57 -2.21
CA ASP A 158 -24.18 9.66 -1.25
C ASP A 158 -22.90 10.18 -0.58
N ALA A 159 -21.74 9.60 -0.91
CA ALA A 159 -20.46 9.94 -0.30
C ALA A 159 -20.05 11.39 -0.63
N LYS A 160 -19.65 12.14 0.40
CA LYS A 160 -19.07 13.49 0.32
C LYS A 160 -17.60 13.54 0.71
N ARG A 161 -17.15 12.56 1.49
CA ARG A 161 -15.75 12.41 1.88
C ARG A 161 -15.42 10.93 1.98
N ILE A 162 -14.19 10.58 1.61
CA ILE A 162 -13.61 9.25 1.75
C ILE A 162 -12.50 9.34 2.78
N ILE A 163 -12.42 8.35 3.67
CA ILE A 163 -11.36 8.22 4.66
C ILE A 163 -10.76 6.82 4.55
N ILE A 164 -9.45 6.77 4.44
CA ILE A 164 -8.68 5.52 4.38
C ILE A 164 -7.88 5.44 5.67
N TYR A 165 -7.90 4.27 6.30
CA TYR A 165 -7.12 3.96 7.48
C TYR A 165 -6.20 2.79 7.20
N LEU A 166 -4.91 2.96 7.48
CA LEU A 166 -3.95 1.88 7.62
C LEU A 166 -3.70 1.68 9.11
N ILE A 167 -4.08 0.51 9.62
CA ILE A 167 -3.81 0.09 10.98
C ILE A 167 -2.49 -0.67 10.97
N THR A 168 -1.56 -0.24 11.81
CA THR A 168 -0.26 -0.88 12.02
C THR A 168 -0.12 -1.30 13.47
N ASP A 169 0.88 -2.10 13.80
CA ASP A 169 1.21 -2.43 15.20
C ASP A 169 1.51 -1.20 16.07
N ASN A 170 1.93 -0.10 15.45
CA ASN A 170 2.35 1.12 16.16
C ASN A 170 1.27 2.21 16.18
N GLY A 171 0.09 1.94 15.60
CA GLY A 171 -1.03 2.88 15.55
C GLY A 171 -1.70 2.97 14.19
N THR A 172 -2.64 3.90 14.09
CA THR A 172 -3.47 4.12 12.91
C THR A 172 -3.01 5.35 12.14
N ILE A 173 -2.73 5.18 10.86
CA ILE A 173 -2.43 6.24 9.91
C ILE A 173 -3.67 6.43 9.04
N SER A 174 -4.08 7.67 8.80
CA SER A 174 -5.24 7.93 7.96
C SER A 174 -5.05 9.08 7.00
N THR A 175 -5.80 9.03 5.91
CA THR A 175 -5.90 10.11 4.93
C THR A 175 -7.35 10.26 4.50
N SER A 176 -7.72 11.45 4.04
CA SER A 176 -9.08 11.71 3.60
C SER A 176 -9.13 12.66 2.41
N SER A 177 -10.18 12.53 1.60
CA SER A 177 -10.42 13.40 0.46
C SER A 177 -11.90 13.67 0.27
N VAL A 178 -12.23 14.86 -0.24
CA VAL A 178 -13.60 15.21 -0.65
C VAL A 178 -13.95 14.40 -1.89
N TYR A 179 -15.18 13.86 -1.92
CA TYR A 179 -15.70 13.04 -3.01
C TYR A 179 -17.10 13.51 -3.45
N PRO A 180 -17.42 13.47 -4.76
CA PRO A 180 -16.49 13.31 -5.87
C PRO A 180 -15.51 14.49 -5.91
N LEU A 181 -14.27 14.25 -6.36
CA LEU A 181 -13.35 15.35 -6.66
C LEU A 181 -14.06 16.25 -7.67
N ARG A 182 -14.20 17.54 -7.37
CA ARG A 182 -14.66 18.51 -8.36
C ARG A 182 -13.72 18.36 -9.55
N LYS A 183 -14.24 18.12 -10.76
CA LYS A 183 -13.45 18.16 -12.00
C LYS A 183 -12.81 19.55 -12.10
N THR A 184 -11.61 19.72 -11.57
CA THR A 184 -10.78 20.87 -11.90
C THR A 184 -10.21 20.58 -13.28
N ASN A 185 -10.57 21.40 -14.28
CA ASN A 185 -9.96 21.41 -15.62
C ASN A 185 -8.47 21.82 -15.60
N ARG A 186 -7.75 21.50 -14.53
CA ARG A 186 -6.31 21.73 -14.37
C ARG A 186 -5.72 20.42 -13.91
N ALA A 187 -4.74 19.93 -14.67
CA ALA A 187 -3.85 18.88 -14.21
C ALA A 187 -3.40 19.23 -12.78
N ILE A 188 -3.78 18.39 -11.82
CA ILE A 188 -3.33 18.54 -10.45
C ILE A 188 -1.87 18.07 -10.46
N ASN A 189 -0.94 19.00 -10.70
CA ASN A 189 0.44 18.79 -10.28
C ASN A 189 0.43 18.80 -8.76
N PHE A 190 0.58 17.63 -8.15
CA PHE A 190 0.77 17.48 -6.71
C PHE A 190 2.17 17.99 -6.32
N LEU A 191 2.29 19.31 -6.21
CA LEU A 191 3.37 20.00 -5.50
C LEU A 191 2.70 21.17 -4.80
N ASP A 192 2.18 20.93 -3.59
CA ASP A 192 1.95 21.95 -2.56
C ASP A 192 1.57 21.24 -1.25
N THR A 193 2.52 20.48 -0.71
CA THR A 193 2.48 20.14 0.72
C THR A 193 3.06 21.33 1.47
N HIS A 194 2.19 22.26 1.87
CA HIS A 194 2.57 23.30 2.83
C HIS A 194 2.94 22.62 4.16
N ILE A 195 4.25 22.49 4.39
CA ILE A 195 4.80 22.25 5.72
C ILE A 195 4.47 23.50 6.55
N THR A 196 3.53 23.36 7.48
CA THR A 196 3.39 24.34 8.57
C THR A 196 4.35 23.88 9.66
N LEU A 197 5.52 24.50 9.73
CA LEU A 197 6.40 24.39 10.90
C LEU A 197 5.72 25.14 12.04
N ALA A 198 5.54 24.48 13.18
CA ALA A 198 5.10 25.11 14.41
C ALA A 198 6.26 25.10 15.41
N GLY A 199 6.62 26.30 15.88
CA GLY A 199 7.22 26.57 17.19
C GLY A 199 8.72 26.41 17.31
#